data_AF-A0A352IWS0-F1
#
_entry.id   AF-A0A352IWS0-F1
#
_cell.length_a   1.000
_cell.length_b   1.000
_cell.length_c   1.000
_cell.angle_alpha   90.00
_cell.angle_beta   90.00
_cell.angle_gamma   90.00
#
_symmetry.space_group_name_H-M   'P 1'
#
loop_
_entity.id
_entity.type
_entity.pdbx_description
1 polymer ?
#
loop_
_entity_poly.entity_id
_entity_poly.type
_entity_poly.pdbx_seq_one_letter_code
_entity_poly.pdbx_strand_id
1 'polypeptide(L)'
;IALWRQWFVAGGSSPDFLAGHSLGEYSALVAAESLDFVEAVKLVRLRGELMQDAVPAGEGKMAAILGLEDDAVVAACQDAAQGDVVSAVNFNAPGQVVIAGSAAAVERAIEACKEKGAKKAMPLPVSVPS
;
A
#
# COMPACT_ATOMS: atom_id res chain seq x y z
N ILE A 1 7.52 -16.29 -2.35
CA ILE A 1 8.55 -17.34 -2.14
C ILE A 1 8.27 -18.68 -2.82
N ALA A 2 7.08 -19.28 -2.66
CA ALA A 2 6.77 -20.53 -3.38
C ALA A 2 6.93 -20.38 -4.91
N LEU A 3 6.37 -19.33 -5.50
CA LEU A 3 6.52 -19.02 -6.93
C LEU A 3 7.99 -18.76 -7.32
N TRP A 4 8.75 -18.07 -6.48
CA TRP A 4 10.19 -17.84 -6.68
C TRP A 4 10.99 -19.15 -6.75
N ARG A 5 10.71 -20.10 -5.84
CA ARG A 5 11.35 -21.42 -5.88
C ARG A 5 10.91 -22.22 -7.11
N GLN A 6 9.63 -22.14 -7.47
CA GLN A 6 9.09 -22.82 -8.65
C GLN A 6 9.69 -22.28 -9.97
N TRP A 7 10.02 -20.99 -10.04
CA TRP A 7 10.67 -20.39 -11.20
C TRP A 7 11.96 -21.12 -11.58
N PHE A 8 12.81 -21.44 -10.60
CA PHE A 8 14.04 -22.21 -10.85
C PHE A 8 13.79 -23.68 -11.15
N VAL A 9 12.79 -24.30 -10.53
CA VAL A 9 12.36 -25.66 -10.88
C VAL A 9 11.94 -25.74 -12.35
N ALA A 10 11.33 -24.68 -12.87
CA ALA A 10 10.92 -24.56 -14.26
C ALA A 10 12.06 -24.13 -15.23
N GLY A 11 13.31 -24.01 -14.76
CA GLY A 11 14.45 -23.60 -15.58
C GLY A 11 14.53 -22.10 -15.85
N GLY A 12 13.85 -21.28 -15.04
CA GLY A 12 13.91 -19.82 -15.12
C GLY A 12 15.31 -19.27 -14.81
N SER A 13 15.68 -18.17 -15.46
CA SER A 13 16.96 -17.48 -15.26
C SER A 13 16.99 -16.70 -13.94
N SER A 14 18.18 -16.56 -13.35
CA SER A 14 18.39 -15.66 -12.21
C SER A 14 18.23 -14.20 -12.64
N PRO A 15 17.40 -13.40 -11.96
CA PRO A 15 17.36 -11.95 -12.17
C PRO A 15 18.58 -11.27 -11.55
N ASP A 16 19.02 -10.16 -12.13
CA ASP A 16 20.11 -9.35 -11.57
C ASP A 16 19.66 -8.55 -10.32
N PHE A 17 18.37 -8.25 -10.22
CA PHE A 17 17.79 -7.44 -9.15
C PHE A 17 16.45 -8.01 -8.66
N LEU A 18 16.16 -7.79 -7.39
CA LEU A 18 14.90 -8.16 -6.75
C LEU A 18 14.29 -6.92 -6.11
N ALA A 19 12.97 -6.78 -6.23
CA ALA A 19 12.21 -5.70 -5.62
C ALA A 19 10.86 -6.23 -5.14
N GLY A 20 10.35 -5.65 -4.06
CA GLY A 20 9.06 -5.99 -3.50
C GLY A 20 8.36 -4.74 -2.99
N HIS A 21 7.08 -4.60 -3.30
CA HIS A 21 6.27 -3.46 -2.88
C HIS A 21 5.49 -3.80 -1.59
N SER A 22 5.57 -2.92 -0.59
CA SER A 22 4.91 -3.11 0.71
C SER A 22 5.24 -4.49 1.31
N LEU A 23 4.24 -5.34 1.60
CA LEU A 23 4.47 -6.69 2.10
C LEU A 23 5.38 -7.55 1.19
N GLY A 24 5.42 -7.24 -0.12
CA GLY A 24 6.29 -7.92 -1.07
C GLY A 24 7.78 -7.78 -0.78
N GLU A 25 8.21 -6.73 -0.05
CA GLU A 25 9.61 -6.49 0.30
C GLU A 25 10.21 -7.66 1.09
N TYR A 26 9.47 -8.24 2.05
CA TYR A 26 9.92 -9.42 2.78
C TYR A 26 10.15 -10.63 1.86
N SER A 27 9.32 -10.79 0.83
CA SER A 27 9.53 -11.85 -0.15
C SER A 27 10.76 -11.57 -1.03
N ALA A 28 11.03 -10.30 -1.37
CA ALA A 28 12.24 -9.95 -2.10
C ALA A 28 13.51 -10.18 -1.26
N LEU A 29 13.49 -9.80 0.02
CA LEU A 29 14.61 -10.02 0.95
C LEU A 29 14.92 -11.51 1.17
N VAL A 30 13.88 -12.35 1.29
CA VAL A 30 14.07 -13.80 1.38
C VAL A 30 14.56 -14.39 0.06
N ALA A 31 14.05 -13.91 -1.08
CA ALA A 31 14.53 -14.34 -2.39
C ALA A 31 15.99 -13.93 -2.63
N ALA A 32 16.43 -12.81 -2.07
CA ALA A 32 17.80 -12.30 -2.08
C ALA A 32 18.69 -12.91 -0.97
N GLU A 33 18.18 -13.90 -0.23
CA GLU A 33 18.88 -14.57 0.88
C GLU A 33 19.35 -13.62 2.01
N SER A 34 18.85 -12.38 2.03
CA SER A 34 19.19 -11.37 3.03
C SER A 34 18.37 -11.49 4.31
N LEU A 35 17.26 -12.24 4.26
CA LEU A 35 16.42 -12.57 5.40
C LEU A 35 16.05 -14.05 5.35
N ASP A 36 16.19 -14.77 6.47
CA ASP A 36 15.77 -16.17 6.56
C ASP A 36 14.25 -16.31 6.36
N PHE A 37 13.83 -17.39 5.70
CA PHE A 37 12.41 -17.63 5.39
C PHE A 37 11.54 -17.76 6.65
N VAL A 38 12.00 -18.47 7.67
CA VAL A 38 11.23 -18.71 8.90
C VAL A 38 11.12 -17.42 9.70
N GLU A 39 12.22 -16.66 9.80
CA GLU A 39 12.22 -15.34 10.44
C GLU A 39 11.32 -14.34 9.69
N ALA A 40 11.35 -14.32 8.36
CA ALA A 40 10.47 -13.49 7.57
C ALA A 40 8.98 -13.80 7.81
N VAL A 41 8.61 -15.08 7.93
CA VAL A 41 7.22 -15.47 8.24
C VAL A 41 6.80 -14.96 9.61
N LYS A 42 7.65 -15.10 10.63
CA LYS A 42 7.38 -14.56 11.98
C LYS A 42 7.23 -13.04 11.96
N LEU A 43 8.11 -12.35 11.24
CA LEU A 43 8.10 -10.89 11.14
C LEU A 43 6.87 -10.36 10.39
N VAL A 44 6.48 -11.00 9.28
CA VAL A 44 5.26 -10.68 8.54
C VAL A 44 4.02 -10.87 9.41
N ARG A 45 3.95 -11.96 10.18
CA ARG A 45 2.86 -12.21 11.12
C ARG A 45 2.80 -11.12 12.19
N LEU A 46 3.92 -10.85 12.85
CA LEU A 46 3.99 -9.83 13.91
C LEU A 46 3.61 -8.45 13.38
N ARG A 47 4.07 -8.08 12.18
CA ARG A 47 3.67 -6.84 11.52
C ARG A 47 2.15 -6.79 11.32
N GLY A 48 1.54 -7.86 10.84
CA GLY A 48 0.08 -7.94 10.64
C GLY A 48 -0.69 -7.79 11.95
N GLU A 49 -0.26 -8.47 13.01
CA GLU A 49 -0.85 -8.37 14.36
C GLU A 49 -0.74 -6.93 14.90
N LEU A 50 0.45 -6.33 14.86
CA LEU A 50 0.67 -4.96 15.34
C LEU A 50 -0.10 -3.91 14.54
N MET A 51 -0.21 -4.07 13.22
CA MET A 51 -1.02 -3.17 12.39
C MET A 51 -2.51 -3.29 12.72
N GLN A 52 -3.00 -4.52 12.95
CA GLN A 52 -4.40 -4.76 13.31
C GLN A 52 -4.74 -4.20 14.70
N ASP A 53 -3.80 -4.27 15.64
CA ASP A 53 -3.95 -3.74 17.00
C ASP A 53 -3.88 -2.20 17.04
N ALA A 54 -3.10 -1.60 16.13
CA ALA A 54 -2.88 -0.15 16.11
C ALA A 54 -4.10 0.66 15.66
N VAL A 55 -4.97 0.08 14.82
CA VAL A 55 -6.15 0.77 14.27
C VAL A 55 -7.39 -0.12 14.43
N PRO A 56 -8.36 0.28 15.28
CA PRO A 56 -9.61 -0.46 15.42
C PRO A 56 -10.34 -0.65 14.08
N ALA A 57 -11.05 -1.78 13.97
CA ALA A 57 -11.77 -2.11 12.74
C ALA A 57 -12.77 -1.00 12.36
N GLY A 58 -12.64 -0.51 11.13
CA GLY A 58 -13.50 0.55 10.57
C GLY A 58 -13.01 1.98 10.80
N GLU A 59 -11.99 2.21 11.63
CA GLU A 59 -11.49 3.57 11.90
C GLU A 59 -10.54 4.10 10.84
N GLY A 60 -9.79 3.23 10.15
CA GLY A 60 -8.95 3.63 9.04
C GLY A 60 -9.39 3.03 7.70
N LYS A 61 -8.90 3.62 6.61
CA LYS A 61 -9.26 3.25 5.25
C LYS A 61 -8.10 3.54 4.30
N MET A 62 -8.11 2.87 3.15
CA MET A 62 -7.24 3.19 2.02
C MET A 62 -8.09 3.36 0.75
N ALA A 63 -7.64 4.20 -0.17
CA ALA A 63 -8.30 4.41 -1.45
C ALA A 63 -7.30 4.59 -2.58
N ALA A 64 -7.65 4.10 -3.77
CA ALA A 64 -6.87 4.31 -4.98
C ALA A 64 -7.42 5.52 -5.74
N ILE A 65 -6.51 6.41 -6.14
CA ILE A 65 -6.77 7.60 -6.95
C ILE A 65 -6.08 7.41 -8.30
N LEU A 66 -6.86 7.47 -9.38
CA LEU A 66 -6.41 7.23 -10.75
C LEU A 66 -6.66 8.45 -11.63
N GLY A 67 -5.65 8.83 -12.41
CA GLY A 67 -5.69 9.92 -13.37
C GLY A 67 -5.66 11.31 -12.74
N LEU A 68 -5.00 11.49 -11.59
CA LEU A 68 -4.75 12.78 -10.96
C LEU A 68 -3.26 12.90 -10.61
N GLU A 69 -2.66 14.06 -10.86
CA GLU A 69 -1.25 14.32 -10.56
C GLU A 69 -0.95 14.27 -9.06
N ASP A 70 0.24 13.82 -8.70
CA ASP A 70 0.66 13.54 -7.33
C ASP A 70 0.45 14.75 -6.39
N ASP A 71 0.86 15.95 -6.82
CA ASP A 71 0.70 17.19 -6.04
C ASP A 71 -0.78 17.53 -5.78
N ALA A 72 -1.67 17.25 -6.74
CA ALA A 72 -3.10 17.48 -6.58
C ALA A 72 -3.73 16.46 -5.62
N VAL A 73 -3.24 15.22 -5.60
CA VAL A 73 -3.64 14.21 -4.60
C VAL A 73 -3.18 14.62 -3.19
N VAL A 74 -1.93 15.09 -3.07
CA VAL A 74 -1.39 15.58 -1.79
C VAL A 74 -2.20 16.77 -1.27
N ALA A 75 -2.50 17.75 -2.13
CA ALA A 75 -3.34 18.89 -1.77
C ALA A 75 -4.75 18.46 -1.37
N ALA A 76 -5.37 17.51 -2.09
CA ALA A 76 -6.68 16.98 -1.73
C ALA A 76 -6.68 16.29 -0.35
N CYS A 77 -5.61 15.58 0.00
CA CYS A 77 -5.46 15.00 1.34
C CYS A 77 -5.34 16.08 2.42
N GLN A 78 -4.54 17.12 2.18
CA GLN A 78 -4.38 18.24 3.12
C GLN A 78 -5.71 18.97 3.38
N ASP A 79 -6.47 19.26 2.31
CA ASP A 79 -7.79 19.90 2.41
C ASP A 79 -8.81 19.01 3.14
N ALA A 80 -8.75 17.69 2.92
CA ALA A 80 -9.66 16.71 3.48
C ALA A 80 -9.34 16.32 4.94
N ALA A 81 -8.11 16.56 5.41
CA ALA A 81 -7.66 16.20 6.74
C ALA A 81 -8.59 16.76 7.83
N GLN A 82 -8.83 18.08 7.86
CA GLN A 82 -9.80 18.74 8.74
C GLN A 82 -9.70 18.32 10.23
N GLY A 83 -8.48 18.11 10.72
CA GLY A 83 -8.20 17.65 12.08
C GLY A 83 -8.02 16.13 12.24
N ASP A 84 -8.44 15.35 11.24
CA ASP A 84 -8.11 13.92 11.09
C ASP A 84 -6.83 13.73 10.27
N VAL A 85 -6.41 12.48 10.10
CA VAL A 85 -5.24 12.10 9.28
C VAL A 85 -5.69 11.50 7.96
N VAL A 86 -5.16 12.01 6.84
CA VAL A 86 -5.18 11.36 5.53
C VAL A 86 -3.97 11.82 4.72
N SER A 87 -3.34 10.93 3.97
CA SER A 87 -2.15 11.25 3.17
C SER A 87 -2.03 10.33 1.97
N ALA A 88 -1.31 10.78 0.94
CA ALA A 88 -0.80 9.90 -0.10
C ALA A 88 0.29 9.00 0.49
N VAL A 89 0.12 7.68 0.37
CA VAL A 89 0.99 6.66 0.99
C VAL A 89 1.67 5.74 -0.02
N ASN A 90 1.18 5.67 -1.26
CA ASN A 90 1.89 4.97 -2.34
C ASN A 90 1.78 5.74 -3.65
N PHE A 91 2.91 6.10 -4.24
CA PHE A 91 3.02 6.66 -5.59
C PHE A 91 3.42 5.53 -6.54
N ASN A 92 2.42 4.79 -7.05
CA ASN A 92 2.68 3.54 -7.77
C ASN A 92 3.12 3.80 -9.21
N ALA A 93 2.58 4.84 -9.84
CA ALA A 93 2.90 5.28 -11.19
C ALA A 93 2.35 6.72 -11.38
N PRO A 94 2.78 7.44 -12.45
CA PRO A 94 2.17 8.72 -12.80
C PRO A 94 0.64 8.61 -12.91
N GLY A 95 -0.06 9.39 -12.10
CA GLY A 95 -1.52 9.35 -12.03
C GLY A 95 -2.09 8.10 -11.34
N GLN A 96 -1.31 7.34 -10.58
CA GLN A 96 -1.81 6.23 -9.76
C GLN A 96 -1.24 6.32 -8.34
N VAL A 97 -2.04 6.90 -7.46
CA VAL A 97 -1.67 7.15 -6.06
C VAL A 97 -2.65 6.41 -5.13
N VAL A 98 -2.14 5.86 -4.03
CA VAL A 98 -2.97 5.35 -2.93
C VAL A 98 -2.92 6.35 -1.79
N ILE A 99 -4.09 6.66 -1.23
CA ILE A 99 -4.23 7.45 -0.02
C ILE A 99 -4.67 6.57 1.14
N ALA A 100 -4.27 6.91 2.36
CA ALA A 100 -4.67 6.21 3.57
C ALA A 100 -4.80 7.17 4.76
N GLY A 101 -5.58 6.77 5.75
CA GLY A 101 -5.81 7.53 6.97
C GLY A 101 -7.11 7.16 7.66
N SER A 102 -7.63 8.06 8.48
CA SER A 102 -8.94 7.94 9.13
C SER A 102 -10.04 7.76 8.08
N ALA A 103 -10.98 6.85 8.33
CA ALA A 103 -11.99 6.45 7.36
C ALA A 103 -12.83 7.64 6.85
N ALA A 104 -13.19 8.57 7.75
CA ALA A 104 -13.91 9.79 7.39
C ALA A 104 -13.07 10.74 6.52
N ALA A 105 -11.79 10.91 6.85
CA ALA A 105 -10.87 11.76 6.08
C ALA A 105 -10.58 11.20 4.69
N VAL A 106 -10.44 9.88 4.57
CA VAL A 106 -10.26 9.21 3.28
C VAL A 106 -11.51 9.37 2.40
N GLU A 107 -12.71 9.25 2.95
CA GLU A 107 -13.95 9.49 2.17
C GLU A 107 -14.03 10.95 1.67
N ARG A 108 -13.70 11.93 2.51
CA ARG A 108 -13.60 13.33 2.07
C ARG A 108 -12.55 13.51 0.97
N ALA A 109 -11.38 12.89 1.13
CA ALA A 109 -10.29 12.98 0.16
C ALA A 109 -10.64 12.32 -1.18
N ILE A 110 -11.41 11.24 -1.18
CA ILE A 110 -11.94 10.60 -2.41
C ILE A 110 -12.78 11.61 -3.19
N GLU A 111 -13.74 12.29 -2.54
CA GLU A 111 -14.58 13.29 -3.19
C GLU A 111 -13.76 14.50 -3.67
N ALA A 112 -12.86 15.02 -2.83
CA ALA A 112 -11.96 16.10 -3.22
C ALA A 112 -11.09 15.74 -4.44
N CYS A 113 -10.60 14.51 -4.52
CA CYS A 113 -9.85 14.03 -5.69
C CYS A 113 -10.73 13.98 -6.95
N LYS A 114 -11.99 13.54 -6.83
CA LYS A 114 -12.95 13.54 -7.97
C LYS A 114 -13.23 14.95 -8.47
N GLU A 115 -13.47 15.90 -7.55
CA GLU A 115 -13.69 17.31 -7.88
C GLU A 115 -12.48 17.94 -8.58
N LYS A 116 -11.26 17.54 -8.18
CA LYS A 116 -10.01 17.96 -8.82
C LYS A 116 -9.69 17.22 -10.13
N GLY A 117 -10.56 16.33 -10.59
CA GLY A 117 -10.47 15.72 -11.92
C GLY A 117 -9.88 14.30 -11.96
N ALA A 118 -9.77 13.61 -10.81
CA ALA A 118 -9.41 12.20 -10.82
C ALA A 118 -10.39 11.39 -11.68
N LYS A 119 -9.87 10.58 -12.61
CA LYS A 119 -10.67 9.68 -13.46
C LYS A 119 -11.44 8.66 -12.62
N LYS A 120 -10.80 8.14 -11.57
CA LYS A 120 -11.43 7.26 -10.58
C LYS A 120 -10.83 7.54 -9.20
N ALA A 121 -11.65 7.53 -8.17
CA ALA A 121 -11.22 7.51 -6.77
C ALA A 121 -12.14 6.54 -6.03
N MET A 122 -11.58 5.47 -5.45
CA MET A 122 -12.37 4.39 -4.85
C MET A 122 -11.67 3.73 -3.66
N PRO A 123 -12.42 3.28 -2.64
CA PRO A 123 -11.85 2.54 -1.51
C PRO A 123 -11.23 1.22 -1.98
N LEU A 124 -10.16 0.81 -1.30
CA LEU A 124 -9.51 -0.48 -1.52
C LEU A 124 -10.02 -1.52 -0.51
N PRO A 125 -10.26 -2.77 -0.93
CA PRO A 125 -10.63 -3.85 -0.03
C PRO A 125 -9.39 -4.39 0.69
N VAL A 126 -8.90 -3.64 1.67
CA VAL A 126 -7.77 -4.03 2.52
C VAL A 126 -8.25 -4.37 3.93
N SER A 127 -7.62 -5.38 4.54
CA SER A 127 -7.97 -5.84 5.89
C SER A 127 -7.49 -4.91 6.99
N VAL A 128 -6.40 -4.17 6.74
CA VAL A 128 -5.85 -3.19 7.68
C VAL A 128 -5.32 -1.98 6.89
N PRO A 129 -5.73 -0.75 7.22
CA PRO A 129 -5.13 0.45 6.66
C PRO A 129 -3.67 0.53 7.11
N SER A 130 -2.73 0.53 6.15
CA SER A 130 -1.28 0.64 6.40
C SER A 130 -0.79 2.03 6.08
#